data_AF-A0AAI8TZ40-F1
#
_entry.id   AF-A0AAI8TZ40-F1
#
_cell.length_a   1.000
_cell.length_b   1.000
_cell.length_c   1.000
_cell.angle_alpha   90.00
_cell.angle_beta   90.00
_cell.angle_gamma   90.00
#
_symmetry.space_group_name_H-M   'P 1'
#
loop_
_entity.id
_entity.type
_entity.pdbx_description
1 polymer ?
#
loop_
_entity_poly.entity_id
_entity_poly.type
_entity_poly.pdbx_seq_one_letter_code
_entity_poly.pdbx_strand_id
1 'polypeptide(L)'
;MTLDRPREATVKQLYALSMNRCAYPGCPTQLVSSETGTVIGEVCHIRAQNAGGPRYSESQTDEERHGFDNLILMCRNHHKEIDTIANLHLYTIEWLFATKRTHEDRARQQGEITAPPDVIKALAWTVTVYEAGATHMDFRNAVFKVGGEGGGPLGSGGSGGVLTIVGIAGLPPDIEREMEIDLTGGNGEFPGGGGGGGGVLVFEGRPADAEDLSRGLTVPLFCPVNAGQVVDGLLYILGAGWDHMWVTNIPSRVPINVAFTVEFGSIDANTLLSFEFTVRDHSGVECGRGTADLSVPKPSGAINRNSGLASFEIEVQSPGMYELSMLSGSSRFARYTLEVRLR
;
A
#
# COMPACT_ATOMS: atom_id res chain seq x y z
N MET A 1 25.38 4.22 2.21
CA MET A 1 24.98 4.13 3.64
C MET A 1 25.44 2.75 4.10
N THR A 2 26.42 2.66 4.99
CA THR A 2 26.92 1.39 5.50
C THR A 2 25.99 0.94 6.63
N LEU A 3 25.33 -0.21 6.46
CA LEU A 3 24.51 -0.82 7.51
C LEU A 3 25.44 -1.37 8.60
N ASP A 4 25.21 -1.00 9.85
CA ASP A 4 26.01 -1.43 11.02
C ASP A 4 25.29 -2.48 11.88
N ARG A 5 24.02 -2.76 11.59
CA ARG A 5 23.19 -3.76 12.26
C ARG A 5 22.07 -4.28 11.36
N PRO A 6 21.49 -5.45 11.66
CA PRO A 6 20.28 -5.94 10.99
C PRO A 6 19.15 -4.93 11.09
N ARG A 7 18.43 -4.73 9.97
CA ARG A 7 17.20 -3.93 9.97
C ARG A 7 16.17 -4.58 10.89
N GLU A 8 15.37 -3.78 11.58
CA GLU A 8 14.34 -4.30 12.50
C GLU A 8 13.40 -5.29 11.81
N ALA A 9 13.07 -5.01 10.56
CA ALA A 9 12.18 -5.84 9.78
C ALA A 9 12.80 -7.23 9.46
N THR A 10 14.12 -7.31 9.22
CA THR A 10 14.87 -8.57 9.13
C THR A 10 14.82 -9.35 10.44
N VAL A 11 14.97 -8.66 11.58
CA VAL A 11 14.89 -9.29 12.90
C VAL A 11 13.48 -9.85 13.14
N LYS A 12 12.42 -9.08 12.84
CA LYS A 12 11.03 -9.55 12.95
C LYS A 12 10.77 -10.78 12.09
N GLN A 13 11.29 -10.81 10.86
CA GLN A 13 11.19 -11.97 9.96
C GLN A 13 11.83 -13.23 10.56
N LEU A 14 13.01 -13.11 11.17
CA LEU A 14 13.68 -14.23 11.86
C LEU A 14 12.85 -14.75 13.03
N TYR A 15 12.28 -13.86 13.84
CA TYR A 15 11.41 -14.27 14.95
C TYR A 15 10.13 -14.96 14.46
N ALA A 16 9.55 -14.50 13.36
CA ALA A 16 8.34 -15.09 12.79
C ALA A 16 8.58 -16.53 12.32
N LEU A 17 9.67 -16.74 11.58
CA LEU A 17 10.04 -18.06 11.06
C LEU A 17 10.65 -18.99 12.11
N SER A 18 10.95 -18.48 13.31
CA SER A 18 11.48 -19.32 14.39
C SER A 18 10.42 -20.19 15.09
N MET A 19 9.13 -19.86 14.92
CA MET A 19 8.03 -20.44 15.70
C MET A 19 8.27 -20.42 17.22
N ASN A 20 8.95 -19.39 17.72
CA ASN A 20 9.38 -19.27 19.12
C ASN A 20 10.34 -20.39 19.59
N ARG A 21 11.09 -21.03 18.68
CA ARG A 21 12.04 -22.11 19.00
C ARG A 21 13.44 -21.77 18.50
N CYS A 22 14.45 -22.21 19.23
CA CYS A 22 15.84 -22.11 18.80
C CYS A 22 16.07 -22.90 17.50
N ALA A 23 16.83 -22.33 16.56
CA ALA A 23 17.18 -23.00 15.32
C ALA A 23 18.11 -24.21 15.49
N TYR A 24 18.81 -24.32 16.63
CA TYR A 24 19.70 -25.44 16.90
C TYR A 24 18.94 -26.78 16.93
N PRO A 25 19.38 -27.81 16.18
CA PRO A 25 18.65 -29.07 16.09
C PRO A 25 18.44 -29.74 17.46
N GLY A 26 17.17 -30.01 17.80
CA GLY A 26 16.81 -30.70 19.04
C GLY A 26 16.78 -29.80 20.28
N CYS A 27 17.02 -28.49 20.16
CA CYS A 27 16.91 -27.57 21.28
C CYS A 27 15.43 -27.31 21.64
N PRO A 28 15.00 -27.57 22.90
CA PRO A 28 13.61 -27.34 23.31
C PRO A 28 13.36 -25.89 23.76
N THR A 29 14.40 -25.04 23.83
CA THR A 29 14.33 -23.69 24.40
C THR A 29 13.43 -22.77 23.60
N GLN A 30 12.51 -22.10 24.31
CA GLN A 30 11.71 -21.01 23.76
C GLN A 30 12.54 -19.72 23.68
N LEU A 31 12.38 -18.98 22.59
CA LEU A 31 13.11 -17.72 22.37
C LEU A 31 12.46 -16.53 23.04
N VAL A 32 11.16 -16.61 23.27
CA VAL A 32 10.35 -15.68 24.03
C VAL A 32 9.60 -16.50 25.08
N SER A 33 9.83 -16.17 26.35
CA SER A 33 9.14 -16.80 27.47
C SER A 33 7.64 -16.60 27.35
N SER A 34 6.86 -17.69 27.31
CA SER A 34 5.40 -17.61 27.29
C SER A 34 4.80 -17.06 28.59
N GLU A 35 5.56 -17.12 29.69
CA GLU A 35 5.09 -16.68 31.02
C GLU A 35 5.39 -15.20 31.29
N THR A 36 6.57 -14.72 30.88
CA THR A 36 7.07 -13.38 31.24
C THR A 36 7.24 -12.45 30.05
N GLY A 37 7.13 -12.96 28.82
CA GLY A 37 7.43 -12.20 27.59
C GLY A 37 8.91 -11.87 27.40
N THR A 38 9.80 -12.38 28.26
CA THR A 38 11.24 -12.13 28.17
C THR A 38 11.83 -12.74 26.91
N VAL A 39 12.53 -11.93 26.12
CA VAL A 39 13.23 -12.35 24.92
C VAL A 39 14.63 -12.88 25.28
N ILE A 40 14.86 -14.16 24.98
CA ILE A 40 16.10 -14.91 25.23
C ILE A 40 16.80 -15.26 23.89
N GLY A 41 16.08 -15.09 22.77
CA GLY A 41 16.63 -15.27 21.44
C GLY A 41 17.66 -14.20 21.06
N GLU A 42 18.72 -14.63 20.41
CA GLU A 42 19.82 -13.80 19.93
C GLU A 42 20.00 -14.04 18.42
N VAL A 43 20.12 -12.95 17.67
CA VAL A 43 20.35 -12.97 16.22
C VAL A 43 21.83 -13.28 15.99
N CYS A 44 22.12 -14.48 15.48
CA CYS A 44 23.46 -14.94 15.20
C CYS A 44 23.82 -14.62 13.74
N HIS A 45 25.04 -14.16 13.51
CA HIS A 45 25.58 -14.06 12.16
C HIS A 45 26.20 -15.40 11.74
N ILE A 46 25.81 -15.94 10.58
CA ILE A 46 26.41 -17.15 10.02
C ILE A 46 27.86 -16.88 9.64
N ARG A 47 28.09 -15.79 8.90
CA ARG A 47 29.40 -15.17 8.69
C ARG A 47 29.51 -13.93 9.56
N ALA A 48 30.53 -13.85 10.42
CA ALA A 48 30.65 -12.82 11.44
C ALA A 48 30.53 -11.39 10.91
N GLN A 49 30.04 -10.51 11.78
CA GLN A 49 29.95 -9.07 11.52
C GLN A 49 31.33 -8.42 11.39
N ASN A 50 32.24 -8.71 12.32
CA ASN A 50 33.52 -8.01 12.43
C ASN A 50 34.66 -8.82 11.83
N ALA A 51 35.64 -8.12 11.24
CA ALA A 51 36.90 -8.72 10.82
C ALA A 51 37.59 -9.44 12.00
N GLY A 52 38.10 -10.64 11.75
CA GLY A 52 38.67 -11.52 12.78
C GLY A 52 37.63 -12.29 13.61
N GLY A 53 36.33 -12.10 13.35
CA GLY A 53 35.26 -12.89 13.95
C GLY A 53 35.09 -14.28 13.32
N PRO A 54 34.30 -15.16 13.95
CA PRO A 54 33.98 -16.50 13.44
C PRO A 54 33.48 -16.49 11.98
N ARG A 55 34.16 -17.23 11.10
CA ARG A 55 33.71 -17.41 9.70
C ARG A 55 33.55 -16.09 8.91
N TYR A 56 34.28 -15.03 9.29
CA TYR A 56 34.23 -13.74 8.61
C TYR A 56 34.62 -13.88 7.12
N SER A 57 33.89 -13.17 6.25
CA SER A 57 34.20 -13.07 4.82
C SER A 57 34.39 -11.61 4.43
N GLU A 58 35.56 -11.27 3.88
CA GLU A 58 35.90 -9.92 3.38
C GLU A 58 35.08 -9.54 2.13
N SER A 59 34.67 -10.54 1.34
CA SER A 59 33.94 -10.32 0.09
C SER A 59 32.45 -9.96 0.28
N GLN A 60 31.94 -9.95 1.52
CA GLN A 60 30.52 -9.77 1.82
C GLN A 60 30.21 -8.30 2.10
N THR A 61 29.22 -7.74 1.40
CA THR A 61 28.77 -6.35 1.59
C THR A 61 28.05 -6.18 2.92
N ASP A 62 27.88 -4.93 3.39
CA ASP A 62 27.15 -4.66 4.64
C ASP A 62 25.68 -5.07 4.54
N GLU A 63 25.07 -4.89 3.36
CA GLU A 63 23.72 -5.35 3.05
C GLU A 63 23.59 -6.87 3.16
N GLU A 64 24.55 -7.63 2.61
CA GLU A 64 24.58 -9.08 2.70
C GLU A 64 24.91 -9.56 4.12
N ARG A 65 25.74 -8.82 4.85
CA ARG A 65 26.19 -9.15 6.21
C ARG A 65 25.05 -9.09 7.21
N HIS A 66 24.21 -8.06 7.08
CA HIS A 66 23.04 -7.82 7.91
C HIS A 66 21.73 -8.29 7.26
N GLY A 67 21.82 -8.96 6.11
CA GLY A 67 20.70 -9.51 5.36
C GLY A 67 20.15 -10.79 5.99
N PHE A 68 18.87 -11.06 5.73
CA PHE A 68 18.14 -12.21 6.26
C PHE A 68 18.87 -13.55 6.04
N ASP A 69 19.49 -13.71 4.88
CA ASP A 69 20.16 -14.95 4.50
C ASP A 69 21.36 -15.27 5.40
N ASN A 70 22.09 -14.25 5.86
CA ASN A 70 23.27 -14.44 6.70
C ASN A 70 22.96 -14.52 8.21
N LEU A 71 21.67 -14.48 8.59
CA LEU A 71 21.27 -14.43 10.00
C LEU A 71 20.46 -15.67 10.39
N ILE A 72 20.70 -16.18 11.59
CA ILE A 72 19.96 -17.31 12.18
C ILE A 72 19.62 -17.00 13.63
N LEU A 73 18.41 -17.36 14.08
CA LEU A 73 17.94 -17.06 15.43
C LEU A 73 18.15 -18.25 16.36
N MET A 74 18.90 -18.05 17.45
CA MET A 74 19.17 -19.09 18.44
C MET A 74 19.00 -18.58 19.87
N CYS A 75 18.92 -19.48 20.85
CA CYS A 75 18.99 -19.08 22.25
C CYS A 75 20.43 -18.70 22.64
N ARG A 76 20.57 -17.90 23.70
CA ARG A 76 21.88 -17.46 24.23
C ARG A 76 22.94 -18.58 24.37
N ASN A 77 22.53 -19.77 24.78
CA ASN A 77 23.46 -20.89 24.96
C ASN A 77 24.09 -21.32 23.63
N HIS A 78 23.26 -21.57 22.61
CA HIS A 78 23.73 -22.01 21.30
C HIS A 78 24.39 -20.87 20.51
N HIS A 79 23.92 -19.62 20.68
CA HIS A 79 24.62 -18.44 20.13
C HIS A 79 26.09 -18.43 20.59
N LYS A 80 26.33 -18.60 21.90
CA LYS A 80 27.70 -18.66 22.45
C LYS A 80 28.47 -19.90 21.98
N GLU A 81 27.81 -21.04 21.87
CA GLU A 81 28.42 -22.31 21.48
C GLU A 81 28.97 -22.29 20.04
N ILE A 82 28.20 -21.77 19.09
CA ILE A 82 28.60 -21.73 17.67
C ILE A 82 29.68 -20.70 17.36
N ASP A 83 29.82 -19.67 18.20
CA ASP A 83 30.82 -18.60 18.05
C ASP A 83 32.10 -18.88 18.84
N THR A 84 32.13 -19.93 19.65
CA THR A 84 33.33 -20.32 20.39
C THR A 84 34.40 -20.85 19.43
N ILE A 85 35.60 -20.25 19.45
CA ILE A 85 36.72 -20.56 18.54
C ILE A 85 37.04 -22.07 18.50
N ALA A 86 37.04 -22.73 19.66
CA ALA A 86 37.32 -24.16 19.77
C ALA A 86 36.31 -25.02 18.99
N ASN A 87 35.08 -24.53 18.76
CA ASN A 87 33.99 -25.27 18.15
C ASN A 87 33.77 -24.94 16.66
N LEU A 88 34.53 -24.01 16.07
CA LEU A 88 34.29 -23.55 14.68
C LEU A 88 34.39 -24.67 13.64
N HIS A 89 35.19 -25.69 13.93
CA HIS A 89 35.32 -26.88 13.08
C HIS A 89 34.06 -27.76 13.08
N LEU A 90 33.22 -27.67 14.12
CA LEU A 90 31.93 -28.36 14.22
C LEU A 90 30.80 -27.55 13.58
N TYR A 91 30.87 -26.23 13.69
CA TYR A 91 29.83 -25.29 13.22
C TYR A 91 30.32 -24.52 11.99
N THR A 92 30.43 -25.23 10.87
CA THR A 92 30.82 -24.64 9.59
C THR A 92 29.71 -23.77 9.02
N ILE A 93 30.05 -22.93 8.03
CA ILE A 93 29.10 -22.07 7.32
C ILE A 93 27.99 -22.92 6.69
N GLU A 94 28.36 -24.03 6.06
CA GLU A 94 27.44 -24.95 5.39
C GLU A 94 26.46 -25.57 6.37
N TRP A 95 26.95 -25.97 7.55
CA TRP A 95 26.11 -26.52 8.61
C TRP A 95 25.11 -25.50 9.13
N LEU A 96 25.52 -24.25 9.33
CA LEU A 96 24.65 -23.17 9.80
C LEU A 96 23.56 -22.83 8.76
N PHE A 97 23.91 -22.77 7.47
CA PHE A 97 22.92 -22.58 6.40
C PHE A 97 21.93 -23.74 6.31
N ALA A 98 22.41 -24.98 6.39
CA ALA A 98 21.55 -26.16 6.39
C ALA A 98 20.61 -26.18 7.60
N THR A 99 21.11 -25.76 8.76
CA THR A 99 20.35 -25.65 10.01
C THR A 99 19.27 -24.58 9.90
N LYS A 100 19.61 -23.37 9.45
CA LYS A 100 18.65 -22.28 9.18
C LYS A 100 17.53 -22.77 8.28
N ARG A 101 17.91 -23.32 7.12
CA ARG A 101 16.94 -23.80 6.12
C ARG A 101 16.00 -24.86 6.68
N THR A 102 16.55 -25.86 7.37
CA THR A 102 15.73 -26.93 7.97
C THR A 102 14.76 -26.39 9.02
N HIS A 103 15.20 -25.43 9.83
CA HIS A 103 14.36 -24.81 10.84
C HIS A 103 13.22 -23.98 10.24
N GLU A 104 13.53 -23.17 9.23
CA GLU A 104 12.55 -22.32 8.54
C GLU A 104 11.59 -23.13 7.66
N ASP A 105 12.06 -24.21 7.02
CA ASP A 105 11.20 -25.10 6.24
C ASP A 105 10.19 -25.85 7.14
N ARG A 106 10.56 -26.16 8.39
CA ARG A 106 9.59 -26.67 9.38
C ARG A 106 8.53 -25.63 9.72
N ALA A 107 8.92 -24.35 9.82
CA ALA A 107 7.97 -23.27 10.05
C ALA A 107 6.97 -23.10 8.89
N ARG A 108 7.43 -23.30 7.67
CA ARG A 108 6.55 -23.29 6.49
C ARG A 108 5.58 -24.46 6.44
N GLN A 109 5.91 -25.58 7.09
CA GLN A 109 5.10 -26.80 7.08
C GLN A 109 4.17 -26.95 8.30
N GLN A 110 4.46 -26.26 9.42
CA GLN A 110 3.67 -26.33 10.66
C GLN A 110 2.98 -24.99 10.95
N GLY A 111 1.66 -25.01 11.16
CA GLY A 111 0.83 -23.81 11.34
C GLY A 111 0.62 -23.32 12.78
N GLU A 112 1.19 -23.98 13.80
CA GLU A 112 0.95 -23.62 15.20
C GLU A 112 2.17 -22.97 15.85
N ILE A 113 2.16 -21.64 15.92
CA ILE A 113 3.13 -20.85 16.69
C ILE A 113 2.69 -20.86 18.16
N THR A 114 3.54 -21.37 19.06
CA THR A 114 3.30 -21.28 20.51
C THR A 114 3.98 -20.02 21.08
N ALA A 115 3.26 -18.90 21.03
CA ALA A 115 3.68 -17.60 21.56
C ALA A 115 2.45 -16.85 22.14
N PRO A 116 2.64 -15.76 22.90
CA PRO A 116 1.52 -14.92 23.32
C PRO A 116 0.69 -14.45 22.10
N PRO A 117 -0.65 -14.37 22.19
CA PRO A 117 -1.53 -14.06 21.05
C PRO A 117 -1.14 -12.78 20.28
N ASP A 118 -0.70 -11.74 20.99
CA ASP A 118 -0.29 -10.47 20.38
C ASP A 118 0.99 -10.61 19.56
N VAL A 119 1.89 -11.49 19.97
CA VAL A 119 3.13 -11.80 19.24
C VAL A 119 2.81 -12.61 17.99
N ILE A 120 1.91 -13.59 18.08
CA ILE A 120 1.45 -14.37 16.91
C ILE A 120 0.83 -13.43 15.87
N LYS A 121 -0.04 -12.50 16.30
CA LYS A 121 -0.68 -11.53 15.41
C LYS A 121 0.34 -10.61 14.70
N ALA A 122 1.34 -10.11 15.44
CA ALA A 122 2.39 -9.27 14.87
C ALA A 122 3.32 -10.04 13.91
N LEU A 123 3.65 -11.29 14.21
CA LEU A 123 4.54 -12.11 13.40
C LEU A 123 3.86 -12.64 12.13
N ALA A 124 2.60 -13.08 12.20
CA ALA A 124 1.82 -13.52 11.04
C ALA A 124 1.67 -12.40 10.01
N TRP A 125 1.43 -11.17 10.48
CA TRP A 125 1.33 -10.00 9.61
C TRP A 125 2.66 -9.65 8.95
N THR A 126 3.78 -9.84 9.64
CA THR A 126 5.13 -9.57 9.10
C THR A 126 5.49 -10.52 7.95
N VAL A 127 5.14 -11.80 8.04
CA VAL A 127 5.46 -12.80 7.00
C VAL A 127 4.72 -12.50 5.69
N THR A 128 3.41 -12.24 5.77
CA THR A 128 2.58 -11.89 4.60
C THR A 128 3.07 -10.63 3.90
N VAL A 129 3.53 -9.62 4.65
CA VAL A 129 4.02 -8.34 4.11
C VAL A 129 5.37 -8.50 3.40
N TYR A 130 6.26 -9.36 3.92
CA TYR A 130 7.56 -9.61 3.32
C TYR A 130 7.49 -10.43 2.04
N GLU A 131 6.61 -11.43 1.99
CA GLU A 131 6.34 -12.18 0.75
C GLU A 131 5.75 -11.29 -0.34
N ALA A 132 5.03 -10.22 0.04
CA ALA A 132 4.46 -9.23 -0.88
C ALA A 132 5.42 -8.08 -1.28
N GLY A 133 6.64 -8.01 -0.74
CA GLY A 133 7.64 -7.00 -1.11
C GLY A 133 7.31 -5.55 -0.68
N ALA A 134 6.39 -5.34 0.26
CA ALA A 134 5.99 -4.00 0.71
C ALA A 134 6.83 -3.51 1.90
N THR A 135 7.32 -2.26 1.85
CA THR A 135 7.96 -1.60 3.00
C THR A 135 6.90 -1.06 3.95
N HIS A 136 6.79 -1.66 5.15
CA HIS A 136 5.91 -1.16 6.20
C HIS A 136 6.56 0.02 6.94
N MET A 137 5.93 1.19 6.87
CA MET A 137 6.19 2.33 7.76
C MET A 137 5.00 2.47 8.71
N ASP A 138 5.27 2.50 10.02
CA ASP A 138 4.26 2.66 11.07
C ASP A 138 4.16 4.15 11.42
N PHE A 139 2.99 4.75 11.17
CA PHE A 139 2.72 6.16 11.43
C PHE A 139 1.87 6.39 12.69
N ARG A 140 1.71 5.38 13.55
CA ARG A 140 1.03 5.59 14.84
C ARG A 140 1.82 6.57 15.69
N ASN A 141 1.14 7.59 16.24
CA ASN A 141 1.74 8.75 16.92
C ASN A 141 2.60 9.66 16.04
N ALA A 142 2.55 9.50 14.71
CA ALA A 142 3.16 10.48 13.82
C ALA A 142 2.39 11.80 13.87
N VAL A 143 3.13 12.91 13.88
CA VAL A 143 2.57 14.25 13.74
C VAL A 143 2.92 14.76 12.35
N PHE A 144 1.90 15.00 11.53
CA PHE A 144 2.06 15.62 10.22
C PHE A 144 1.66 17.09 10.32
N LYS A 145 2.66 17.98 10.31
CA LYS A 145 2.43 19.43 10.22
C LYS A 145 2.50 19.85 8.76
N VAL A 146 1.33 20.15 8.20
CA VAL A 146 1.16 20.51 6.78
C VAL A 146 0.80 21.99 6.64
N GLY A 147 0.33 22.63 7.71
CA GLY A 147 0.14 24.07 7.75
C GLY A 147 1.46 24.86 7.68
N GLY A 148 1.41 26.02 7.02
CA GLY A 148 2.54 26.93 6.89
C GLY A 148 2.82 27.67 8.19
N GLU A 149 4.09 28.01 8.44
CA GLU A 149 4.49 28.73 9.64
C GLU A 149 4.15 30.23 9.56
N GLY A 150 3.92 30.85 10.71
CA GLY A 150 3.70 32.29 10.80
C GLY A 150 4.95 33.09 10.46
N GLY A 151 4.77 34.27 9.88
CA GLY A 151 5.88 35.14 9.50
C GLY A 151 6.55 35.80 10.70
N GLY A 152 7.87 35.96 10.61
CA GLY A 152 8.67 36.77 11.55
C GLY A 152 8.41 38.28 11.43
N PRO A 153 9.18 39.13 12.15
CA PRO A 153 9.02 40.59 12.08
C PRO A 153 9.18 41.09 10.64
N LEU A 154 8.17 41.81 10.13
CA LEU A 154 8.10 42.32 8.75
C LEU A 154 8.09 41.23 7.65
N GLY A 155 7.92 39.96 8.02
CA GLY A 155 7.90 38.81 7.10
C GLY A 155 6.48 38.33 6.78
N SER A 156 6.27 37.87 5.54
CA SER A 156 5.08 37.10 5.17
C SER A 156 5.17 35.68 5.75
N GLY A 157 4.03 35.13 6.19
CA GLY A 157 3.94 33.72 6.61
C GLY A 157 4.16 32.74 5.44
N GLY A 158 4.49 31.50 5.77
CA GLY A 158 4.69 30.43 4.80
C GLY A 158 3.37 29.96 4.18
N SER A 159 3.42 29.54 2.92
CA SER A 159 2.31 28.83 2.28
C SER A 159 2.12 27.45 2.94
N GLY A 160 0.88 27.05 3.19
CA GLY A 160 0.57 25.68 3.61
C GLY A 160 0.87 24.67 2.51
N GLY A 161 0.99 23.40 2.91
CA GLY A 161 1.25 22.26 2.04
C GLY A 161 0.02 21.42 1.72
N VAL A 162 0.22 20.38 0.92
CA VAL A 162 -0.78 19.34 0.64
C VAL A 162 -0.21 18.01 1.08
N LEU A 163 -0.95 17.28 1.90
CA LEU A 163 -0.66 15.90 2.25
C LEU A 163 -1.59 14.99 1.46
N THR A 164 -1.03 14.20 0.55
CA THR A 164 -1.79 13.25 -0.26
C THR A 164 -1.58 11.83 0.26
N ILE A 165 -2.67 11.15 0.59
CA ILE A 165 -2.66 9.73 0.95
C ILE A 165 -3.29 8.94 -0.19
N VAL A 166 -2.53 7.99 -0.74
CA VAL A 166 -2.93 7.26 -1.95
C VAL A 166 -3.42 5.86 -1.59
N GLY A 167 -4.55 5.46 -2.18
CA GLY A 167 -5.05 4.08 -2.15
C GLY A 167 -5.98 3.74 -0.98
N ILE A 168 -6.26 4.68 -0.08
CA ILE A 168 -7.29 4.52 0.96
C ILE A 168 -8.29 5.67 0.92
N ALA A 169 -9.56 5.38 1.21
CA ALA A 169 -10.66 6.34 1.13
C ALA A 169 -10.74 7.26 2.35
N GLY A 170 -10.05 6.89 3.43
CA GLY A 170 -9.98 7.63 4.67
C GLY A 170 -9.05 6.92 5.65
N LEU A 171 -8.71 7.59 6.74
CA LEU A 171 -7.94 6.97 7.80
C LEU A 171 -8.79 5.93 8.53
N PRO A 172 -8.26 4.72 8.80
CA PRO A 172 -8.90 3.78 9.70
C PRO A 172 -9.17 4.39 11.08
N PRO A 173 -10.31 4.09 11.74
CA PRO A 173 -10.70 4.77 12.99
C PRO A 173 -9.74 4.59 14.17
N ASP A 174 -8.95 3.52 14.16
CA ASP A 174 -7.88 3.25 15.11
C ASP A 174 -6.68 4.18 14.88
N ILE A 175 -6.28 4.36 13.61
CA ILE A 175 -5.19 5.26 13.22
C ILE A 175 -5.61 6.72 13.43
N GLU A 176 -6.83 7.08 13.06
CA GLU A 176 -7.35 8.45 13.22
C GLU A 176 -7.33 8.93 14.68
N ARG A 177 -7.44 8.01 15.65
CA ARG A 177 -7.35 8.35 17.09
C ARG A 177 -5.94 8.55 17.60
N GLU A 178 -4.96 7.92 16.94
CA GLU A 178 -3.56 7.88 17.39
C GLU A 178 -2.66 8.81 16.56
N MET A 179 -3.15 9.34 15.44
CA MET A 179 -2.38 10.18 14.52
C MET A 179 -2.87 11.63 14.57
N GLU A 180 -1.93 12.58 14.64
CA GLU A 180 -2.23 14.00 14.63
C GLU A 180 -1.84 14.61 13.28
N ILE A 181 -2.82 15.16 12.55
CA ILE A 181 -2.58 15.91 11.31
C ILE A 181 -2.94 17.37 11.57
N ASP A 182 -1.92 18.21 11.66
CA ASP A 182 -2.09 19.66 11.80
C ASP A 182 -2.11 20.33 10.42
N LEU A 183 -3.32 20.67 10.00
CA LEU A 183 -3.58 21.44 8.78
C LEU A 183 -3.70 22.95 9.07
N THR A 184 -3.55 23.39 10.32
CA THR A 184 -3.77 24.79 10.69
C THR A 184 -2.58 25.66 10.29
N GLY A 185 -2.88 26.83 9.71
CA GLY A 185 -1.86 27.82 9.43
C GLY A 185 -1.41 28.52 10.71
N GLY A 186 -0.10 28.67 10.90
CA GLY A 186 0.45 29.31 12.10
C GLY A 186 0.07 30.79 12.22
N ASN A 187 -0.13 31.27 13.45
CA ASN A 187 -0.35 32.69 13.68
C ASN A 187 0.95 33.49 13.43
N GLY A 188 0.83 34.73 12.97
CA GLY A 188 1.97 35.65 12.89
C GLY A 188 2.52 35.93 14.29
N GLU A 189 3.81 35.66 14.51
CA GLU A 189 4.39 35.71 15.87
C GLU A 189 4.75 37.14 16.32
N PHE A 190 4.66 38.13 15.41
CA PHE A 190 5.09 39.50 15.65
C PHE A 190 4.10 40.55 15.13
N PRO A 191 4.06 41.76 15.71
CA PRO A 191 3.27 42.86 15.19
C PRO A 191 3.61 43.16 13.72
N GLY A 192 2.64 42.98 12.83
CA GLY A 192 2.81 43.16 11.38
C GLY A 192 3.30 41.91 10.63
N GLY A 193 3.52 40.77 11.30
CA GLY A 193 3.82 39.48 10.65
C GLY A 193 2.56 38.82 10.08
N GLY A 194 2.65 38.28 8.87
CA GLY A 194 1.54 37.56 8.23
C GLY A 194 1.32 36.16 8.83
N GLY A 195 0.08 35.71 8.92
CA GLY A 195 -0.23 34.32 9.26
C GLY A 195 0.21 33.34 8.18
N GLY A 196 0.50 32.10 8.57
CA GLY A 196 0.78 31.00 7.67
C GLY A 196 -0.49 30.46 7.00
N GLY A 197 -0.36 29.90 5.80
CA GLY A 197 -1.47 29.27 5.08
C GLY A 197 -1.86 27.92 5.67
N GLY A 198 -3.14 27.57 5.63
CA GLY A 198 -3.63 26.24 6.02
C GLY A 198 -3.15 25.15 5.05
N GLY A 199 -3.00 23.93 5.55
CA GLY A 199 -2.73 22.74 4.75
C GLY A 199 -4.02 22.04 4.29
N VAL A 200 -3.89 21.14 3.33
CA VAL A 200 -5.01 20.31 2.84
C VAL A 200 -4.61 18.83 2.89
N LEU A 201 -5.48 18.00 3.45
CA LEU A 201 -5.40 16.55 3.35
C LEU A 201 -6.23 16.08 2.16
N VAL A 202 -5.61 15.35 1.24
CA VAL A 202 -6.24 14.79 0.05
C VAL A 202 -6.09 13.27 0.06
N PHE A 203 -7.16 12.57 -0.26
CA PHE A 203 -7.11 11.13 -0.54
C PHE A 203 -7.23 10.93 -2.04
N GLU A 204 -6.31 10.19 -2.62
CA GLU A 204 -6.29 9.88 -4.05
C GLU A 204 -6.36 8.37 -4.27
N GLY A 205 -7.13 7.94 -5.26
CA GLY A 205 -7.19 6.55 -5.66
C GLY A 205 -5.87 6.08 -6.26
N ARG A 206 -5.50 4.84 -5.99
CA ARG A 206 -4.42 4.18 -6.74
C ARG A 206 -4.99 3.51 -8.00
N PRO A 207 -4.20 3.33 -9.07
CA PRO A 207 -4.60 2.46 -10.16
C PRO A 207 -4.79 1.02 -9.66
N ALA A 208 -5.75 0.32 -10.26
CA ALA A 208 -5.95 -1.10 -10.05
C ALA A 208 -4.79 -1.90 -10.67
N ASP A 209 -4.39 -2.98 -9.99
CA ASP A 209 -3.31 -3.87 -10.43
C ASP A 209 -3.80 -5.30 -10.72
N ALA A 210 -2.86 -6.19 -11.04
CA ALA A 210 -3.15 -7.59 -11.34
C ALA A 210 -3.73 -8.35 -10.13
N GLU A 211 -3.42 -7.93 -8.92
CA GLU A 211 -3.93 -8.56 -7.70
C GLU A 211 -5.41 -8.19 -7.51
N ASP A 212 -5.79 -6.93 -7.70
CA ASP A 212 -7.19 -6.50 -7.62
C ASP A 212 -8.09 -7.27 -8.61
N LEU A 213 -7.60 -7.48 -9.84
CA LEU A 213 -8.27 -8.29 -10.86
C LEU A 213 -8.44 -9.74 -10.41
N SER A 214 -7.40 -10.34 -9.84
CA SER A 214 -7.45 -11.72 -9.32
C SER A 214 -8.43 -11.88 -8.14
N ARG A 215 -8.65 -10.79 -7.39
CA ARG A 215 -9.61 -10.70 -6.28
C ARG A 215 -11.05 -10.43 -6.74
N GLY A 216 -11.30 -10.37 -8.06
CA GLY A 216 -12.64 -10.30 -8.64
C GLY A 216 -13.13 -8.89 -8.99
N LEU A 217 -12.21 -7.93 -9.21
CA LEU A 217 -12.57 -6.60 -9.70
C LEU A 217 -13.21 -6.66 -11.09
N THR A 218 -14.47 -6.23 -11.20
CA THR A 218 -15.19 -6.18 -12.48
C THR A 218 -16.08 -4.94 -12.57
N VAL A 219 -16.47 -4.56 -13.79
CA VAL A 219 -17.33 -3.40 -14.07
C VAL A 219 -18.61 -3.87 -14.78
N PRO A 220 -19.68 -4.22 -14.05
CA PRO A 220 -20.93 -4.70 -14.65
C PRO A 220 -21.74 -3.61 -15.37
N LEU A 221 -21.56 -2.34 -15.02
CA LEU A 221 -22.27 -1.21 -15.63
C LEU A 221 -21.27 -0.14 -16.05
N PHE A 222 -21.36 0.28 -17.31
CA PHE A 222 -20.67 1.45 -17.84
C PHE A 222 -21.47 2.00 -19.02
N CYS A 223 -22.07 3.17 -18.85
CA CYS A 223 -22.84 3.81 -19.92
C CYS A 223 -22.88 5.32 -19.78
N PRO A 224 -23.05 6.05 -20.89
CA PRO A 224 -23.26 7.48 -20.81
C PRO A 224 -24.68 7.79 -20.36
N VAL A 225 -24.84 8.94 -19.68
CA VAL A 225 -26.10 9.36 -19.05
C VAL A 225 -26.36 10.86 -19.27
N ASN A 226 -27.61 11.31 -19.19
CA ASN A 226 -27.89 12.75 -19.22
C ASN A 226 -27.56 13.37 -17.86
N ALA A 227 -27.99 12.70 -16.78
CA ALA A 227 -27.66 13.05 -15.42
C ALA A 227 -27.73 11.80 -14.53
N GLY A 228 -27.02 11.82 -13.41
CA GLY A 228 -27.16 10.81 -12.39
C GLY A 228 -26.82 11.35 -11.01
N GLN A 229 -27.19 10.59 -9.98
CA GLN A 229 -26.79 10.85 -8.61
C GLN A 229 -26.58 9.52 -7.87
N VAL A 230 -25.58 9.47 -7.01
CA VAL A 230 -25.40 8.34 -6.08
C VAL A 230 -25.83 8.82 -4.69
N VAL A 231 -26.81 8.14 -4.10
CA VAL A 231 -27.32 8.43 -2.75
C VAL A 231 -27.47 7.11 -2.01
N ASP A 232 -26.88 7.02 -0.82
CA ASP A 232 -26.90 5.81 0.03
C ASP A 232 -26.50 4.52 -0.71
N GLY A 233 -25.52 4.63 -1.61
CA GLY A 233 -25.02 3.51 -2.43
C GLY A 233 -25.93 3.10 -3.59
N LEU A 234 -27.05 3.80 -3.80
CA LEU A 234 -27.95 3.60 -4.93
C LEU A 234 -27.64 4.61 -6.03
N LEU A 235 -27.54 4.11 -7.27
CA LEU A 235 -27.31 4.91 -8.47
C LEU A 235 -28.65 5.27 -9.12
N TYR A 236 -29.00 6.55 -9.09
CA TYR A 236 -30.15 7.12 -9.79
C TYR A 236 -29.68 7.70 -11.12
N ILE A 237 -30.33 7.32 -12.22
CA ILE A 237 -29.95 7.75 -13.57
C ILE A 237 -31.15 8.33 -14.28
N LEU A 238 -30.93 9.47 -14.95
CA LEU A 238 -31.88 10.06 -15.88
C LEU A 238 -31.31 9.95 -17.30
N GLY A 239 -31.97 9.16 -18.16
CA GLY A 239 -31.59 8.94 -19.56
C GLY A 239 -30.21 8.30 -19.70
N ALA A 240 -30.15 7.02 -20.05
CA ALA A 240 -28.91 6.23 -20.05
C ALA A 240 -28.77 5.41 -21.32
N GLY A 241 -27.53 5.05 -21.66
CA GLY A 241 -27.26 4.06 -22.71
C GLY A 241 -27.77 4.50 -24.08
N TRP A 242 -27.66 5.79 -24.39
CA TRP A 242 -27.98 6.31 -25.71
C TRP A 242 -26.93 5.85 -26.73
N ASP A 243 -27.39 5.55 -27.94
CA ASP A 243 -26.56 5.08 -29.07
C ASP A 243 -26.01 6.24 -29.92
N HIS A 244 -26.56 7.45 -29.76
CA HIS A 244 -26.11 8.64 -30.45
C HIS A 244 -26.29 9.92 -29.61
N MET A 245 -25.51 10.94 -29.94
CA MET A 245 -25.68 12.31 -29.43
C MET A 245 -25.65 13.34 -30.55
N TRP A 246 -26.33 14.46 -30.33
CA TRP A 246 -26.41 15.56 -31.29
C TRP A 246 -25.49 16.70 -30.88
N VAL A 247 -24.73 17.22 -31.84
CA VAL A 247 -23.98 18.48 -31.71
C VAL A 247 -24.52 19.49 -32.71
N THR A 248 -24.54 20.78 -32.35
CA THR A 248 -25.07 21.85 -33.21
C THR A 248 -24.01 22.43 -34.14
N ASN A 249 -22.75 22.45 -33.73
CA ASN A 249 -21.62 22.98 -34.50
C ASN A 249 -20.42 22.05 -34.37
N ILE A 250 -19.51 22.10 -35.33
CA ILE A 250 -18.20 21.44 -35.29
C ILE A 250 -17.16 22.47 -35.78
N PRO A 251 -16.04 22.67 -35.05
CA PRO A 251 -15.68 22.04 -33.78
C PRO A 251 -16.55 22.50 -32.61
N SER A 252 -16.74 21.63 -31.61
CA SER A 252 -17.47 21.98 -30.38
C SER A 252 -16.94 21.22 -29.16
N ARG A 253 -17.12 21.81 -27.98
CA ARG A 253 -16.85 21.15 -26.68
C ARG A 253 -18.18 20.81 -26.03
N VAL A 254 -18.38 19.54 -25.72
CA VAL A 254 -19.63 19.08 -25.08
C VAL A 254 -19.31 18.28 -23.82
N PRO A 255 -20.05 18.50 -22.72
CA PRO A 255 -19.92 17.68 -21.54
C PRO A 255 -20.51 16.29 -21.80
N ILE A 256 -19.86 15.27 -21.27
CA ILE A 256 -20.38 13.91 -21.22
C ILE A 256 -20.38 13.44 -19.77
N ASN A 257 -21.51 12.87 -19.36
CA ASN A 257 -21.66 12.23 -18.06
C ASN A 257 -21.67 10.72 -18.28
N VAL A 258 -20.91 9.99 -17.48
CA VAL A 258 -20.88 8.53 -17.49
C VAL A 258 -21.23 8.00 -16.11
N ALA A 259 -22.06 6.97 -16.10
CA ALA A 259 -22.38 6.22 -14.90
C ALA A 259 -21.73 4.85 -14.97
N PHE A 260 -21.19 4.40 -13.84
CA PHE A 260 -20.52 3.12 -13.76
C PHE A 260 -20.77 2.46 -12.40
N THR A 261 -20.75 1.12 -12.40
CA THR A 261 -20.79 0.31 -11.18
C THR A 261 -19.60 -0.62 -11.22
N VAL A 262 -18.90 -0.70 -10.10
CA VAL A 262 -17.74 -1.57 -9.91
C VAL A 262 -18.09 -2.61 -8.84
N GLU A 263 -17.81 -3.86 -9.15
CA GLU A 263 -17.82 -4.98 -8.20
C GLU A 263 -16.38 -5.26 -7.78
N PHE A 264 -16.12 -5.21 -6.48
CA PHE A 264 -14.77 -5.26 -5.91
C PHE A 264 -14.34 -6.65 -5.43
N GLY A 265 -15.22 -7.66 -5.55
CA GLY A 265 -14.94 -9.01 -5.09
C GLY A 265 -14.45 -9.04 -3.63
N SER A 266 -13.23 -9.56 -3.43
CA SER A 266 -12.58 -9.69 -2.12
C SER A 266 -11.50 -8.62 -1.86
N ILE A 267 -11.55 -7.46 -2.51
CA ILE A 267 -10.66 -6.34 -2.20
C ILE A 267 -11.01 -5.77 -0.83
N ASP A 268 -9.98 -5.34 -0.09
CA ASP A 268 -10.11 -4.82 1.26
C ASP A 268 -10.95 -3.53 1.30
N ALA A 269 -11.90 -3.47 2.24
CA ALA A 269 -12.70 -2.28 2.49
C ALA A 269 -11.83 -1.06 2.79
N ASN A 270 -12.33 0.14 2.49
CA ASN A 270 -11.58 1.40 2.61
C ASN A 270 -10.42 1.55 1.60
N THR A 271 -10.16 0.57 0.73
CA THR A 271 -9.31 0.79 -0.46
C THR A 271 -9.94 1.83 -1.38
N LEU A 272 -9.15 2.73 -1.95
CA LEU A 272 -9.59 3.73 -2.93
C LEU A 272 -8.91 3.45 -4.27
N LEU A 273 -9.72 3.17 -5.29
CA LEU A 273 -9.24 2.90 -6.65
C LEU A 273 -9.57 4.07 -7.56
N SER A 274 -8.62 4.45 -8.41
CA SER A 274 -8.79 5.48 -9.41
C SER A 274 -9.15 4.88 -10.77
N PHE A 275 -10.15 5.46 -11.42
CA PHE A 275 -10.60 5.05 -12.75
C PHE A 275 -10.47 6.21 -13.72
N GLU A 276 -9.92 5.91 -14.89
CA GLU A 276 -9.76 6.85 -16.00
C GLU A 276 -10.82 6.58 -17.07
N PHE A 277 -11.41 7.65 -17.57
CA PHE A 277 -12.37 7.62 -18.67
C PHE A 277 -11.74 8.32 -19.86
N THR A 278 -11.70 7.65 -21.00
CA THR A 278 -11.16 8.23 -22.24
C THR A 278 -12.21 8.13 -23.34
N VAL A 279 -12.19 9.12 -24.23
CA VAL A 279 -13.03 9.14 -25.42
C VAL A 279 -12.13 9.28 -26.64
N ARG A 280 -12.30 8.39 -27.60
CA ARG A 280 -11.61 8.44 -28.89
C ARG A 280 -12.61 8.65 -30.01
N ASP A 281 -12.24 9.48 -30.97
CA ASP A 281 -13.04 9.70 -32.18
C ASP A 281 -12.91 8.52 -33.17
N HIS A 282 -13.57 8.64 -34.32
CA HIS A 282 -13.58 7.60 -35.35
C HIS A 282 -12.21 7.37 -36.00
N SER A 283 -11.27 8.32 -35.86
CA SER A 283 -9.89 8.21 -36.33
C SER A 283 -8.96 7.58 -35.29
N GLY A 284 -9.47 7.37 -34.06
CA GLY A 284 -8.73 6.81 -32.94
C GLY A 284 -7.99 7.86 -32.10
N VAL A 285 -8.18 9.15 -32.38
CA VAL A 285 -7.56 10.25 -31.61
C VAL A 285 -8.34 10.46 -30.33
N GLU A 286 -7.63 10.56 -29.20
CA GLU A 286 -8.25 10.88 -27.91
C GLU A 286 -8.74 12.33 -27.94
N CYS A 287 -10.04 12.50 -27.66
CA CYS A 287 -10.72 13.79 -27.71
C CYS A 287 -11.38 14.15 -26.38
N GLY A 288 -11.20 13.36 -25.34
CA GLY A 288 -11.69 13.69 -24.00
C GLY A 288 -11.19 12.71 -22.96
N ARG A 289 -11.02 13.23 -21.74
CA ARG A 289 -10.51 12.47 -20.59
C ARG A 289 -11.18 12.95 -19.31
N GLY A 290 -11.51 12.01 -18.44
CA GLY A 290 -11.96 12.26 -17.08
C GLY A 290 -11.38 11.23 -16.11
N THR A 291 -11.48 11.50 -14.82
CA THR A 291 -11.11 10.56 -13.76
C THR A 291 -12.20 10.53 -12.70
N ALA A 292 -12.32 9.40 -12.01
CA ALA A 292 -13.11 9.31 -10.80
C ALA A 292 -12.52 8.26 -9.87
N ASP A 293 -12.45 8.59 -8.59
CA ASP A 293 -12.05 7.66 -7.55
C ASP A 293 -13.29 7.01 -6.94
N LEU A 294 -13.20 5.70 -6.65
CA LEU A 294 -14.28 4.94 -6.05
C LEU A 294 -13.76 4.10 -4.90
N SER A 295 -14.39 4.25 -3.74
CA SER A 295 -14.01 3.53 -2.53
C SER A 295 -14.66 2.15 -2.48
N VAL A 296 -13.89 1.17 -2.02
CA VAL A 296 -14.36 -0.17 -1.71
C VAL A 296 -15.23 -0.10 -0.44
N PRO A 297 -16.53 -0.40 -0.52
CA PRO A 297 -17.39 -0.32 0.65
C PRO A 297 -17.10 -1.46 1.62
N LYS A 298 -17.57 -1.31 2.86
CA LYS A 298 -17.57 -2.42 3.82
C LYS A 298 -18.51 -3.51 3.31
N PRO A 299 -18.06 -4.78 3.22
CA PRO A 299 -18.91 -5.87 2.75
C PRO A 299 -20.15 -6.00 3.62
N SER A 300 -21.34 -5.87 3.03
CA SER A 300 -22.63 -6.00 3.71
C SER A 300 -23.43 -7.22 3.23
N GLY A 301 -22.90 -8.00 2.27
CA GLY A 301 -23.56 -9.15 1.68
C GLY A 301 -22.68 -9.89 0.68
N ALA A 302 -23.30 -10.71 -0.18
CA ALA A 302 -22.59 -11.54 -1.15
C ALA A 302 -21.93 -10.76 -2.31
N ILE A 303 -22.37 -9.53 -2.56
CA ILE A 303 -21.85 -8.68 -3.63
C ILE A 303 -21.30 -7.40 -3.01
N ASN A 304 -20.00 -7.18 -3.15
CA ASN A 304 -19.35 -5.95 -2.72
C ASN A 304 -19.23 -5.01 -3.93
N ARG A 305 -20.11 -4.00 -4.00
CA ARG A 305 -20.16 -3.08 -5.14
C ARG A 305 -20.39 -1.64 -4.73
N ASN A 306 -19.89 -0.72 -5.53
CA ASN A 306 -20.18 0.71 -5.41
C ASN A 306 -20.41 1.29 -6.81
N SER A 307 -21.08 2.44 -6.87
CA SER A 307 -21.35 3.13 -8.13
C SER A 307 -20.78 4.53 -8.11
N GLY A 308 -20.35 4.99 -9.28
CA GLY A 308 -19.79 6.31 -9.48
C GLY A 308 -20.37 7.01 -10.69
N LEU A 309 -20.12 8.31 -10.74
CA LEU A 309 -20.42 9.18 -11.86
C LEU A 309 -19.14 9.94 -12.20
N ALA A 310 -18.86 10.09 -13.48
CA ALA A 310 -17.81 10.99 -13.94
C ALA A 310 -18.39 11.94 -14.99
N SER A 311 -17.98 13.20 -14.90
CA SER A 311 -18.39 14.27 -15.80
C SER A 311 -17.14 14.93 -16.36
N PHE A 312 -16.99 14.95 -17.68
CA PHE A 312 -15.84 15.54 -18.34
C PHE A 312 -16.21 16.07 -19.73
N GLU A 313 -15.34 16.89 -20.33
CA GLU A 313 -15.57 17.46 -21.65
C GLU A 313 -14.96 16.60 -22.76
N ILE A 314 -15.62 16.57 -23.91
CA ILE A 314 -15.08 16.00 -25.15
C ILE A 314 -15.00 17.09 -26.23
N GLU A 315 -13.92 17.09 -27.00
CA GLU A 315 -13.73 17.93 -28.18
C GLU A 315 -14.19 17.22 -29.44
N VAL A 316 -15.31 17.65 -30.00
CA VAL A 316 -15.87 17.07 -31.22
C VAL A 316 -15.35 17.83 -32.42
N GLN A 317 -14.49 17.17 -33.21
CA GLN A 317 -13.91 17.70 -34.45
C GLN A 317 -14.61 17.19 -35.72
N SER A 318 -15.41 16.12 -35.63
CA SER A 318 -16.09 15.52 -36.77
C SER A 318 -17.26 14.63 -36.32
N PRO A 319 -18.31 14.43 -37.15
CA PRO A 319 -19.33 13.43 -36.87
C PRO A 319 -18.75 12.02 -37.10
N GLY A 320 -19.33 11.01 -36.44
CA GLY A 320 -18.93 9.61 -36.61
C GLY A 320 -19.06 8.79 -35.34
N MET A 321 -18.45 7.61 -35.33
CA MET A 321 -18.44 6.72 -34.16
C MET A 321 -17.35 7.14 -33.17
N TYR A 322 -17.72 7.29 -31.91
CA TYR A 322 -16.83 7.59 -30.80
C TYR A 322 -16.82 6.42 -29.82
N GLU A 323 -15.66 6.14 -29.26
CA GLU A 323 -15.43 5.06 -28.29
C GLU A 323 -15.13 5.64 -26.91
N LEU A 324 -16.00 5.38 -25.96
CA LEU A 324 -15.78 5.60 -24.53
C LEU A 324 -15.11 4.36 -23.95
N SER A 325 -14.04 4.54 -23.18
CA SER A 325 -13.38 3.46 -22.46
C SER A 325 -13.21 3.83 -20.99
N MET A 326 -13.40 2.84 -20.11
CA MET A 326 -13.06 2.91 -18.70
C MET A 326 -11.82 2.06 -18.43
N LEU A 327 -10.81 2.69 -17.85
CA LEU A 327 -9.50 2.10 -17.56
C LEU A 327 -9.14 2.28 -16.09
N SER A 328 -8.25 1.44 -15.59
CA SER A 328 -7.51 1.70 -14.36
C SER A 328 -6.14 1.03 -14.46
N GLY A 329 -5.08 1.81 -14.24
CA GLY A 329 -3.71 1.36 -14.49
C GLY A 329 -3.51 0.91 -15.94
N SER A 330 -2.97 -0.30 -16.13
CA SER A 330 -2.77 -0.90 -17.45
C SER A 330 -3.99 -1.63 -18.00
N SER A 331 -5.10 -1.69 -17.25
CA SER A 331 -6.25 -2.53 -17.55
C SER A 331 -7.44 -1.72 -18.07
N ARG A 332 -8.08 -2.22 -19.14
CA ARG A 332 -9.33 -1.66 -19.66
C ARG A 332 -10.50 -2.54 -19.23
N PHE A 333 -11.43 -1.95 -18.48
CA PHE A 333 -12.55 -2.66 -17.86
C PHE A 333 -13.81 -2.66 -18.71
N ALA A 334 -14.11 -1.54 -19.35
CA ALA A 334 -15.34 -1.40 -20.13
C ALA A 334 -15.12 -0.52 -21.36
N ARG A 335 -15.97 -0.75 -22.37
CA ARG A 335 -16.05 0.04 -23.59
C ARG A 335 -17.51 0.30 -23.91
N TYR A 336 -17.81 1.52 -24.32
CA TYR A 336 -19.10 1.92 -24.85
C TYR A 336 -18.88 2.66 -26.16
N THR A 337 -19.75 2.47 -27.15
CA THR A 337 -19.60 3.12 -28.46
C THR A 337 -20.87 3.86 -28.80
N LEU A 338 -20.73 5.09 -29.28
CA LEU A 338 -21.84 5.98 -29.58
C LEU A 338 -21.57 6.77 -30.86
N GLU A 339 -22.61 7.20 -31.54
CA GLU A 339 -22.53 8.00 -32.76
C GLU A 339 -22.71 9.49 -32.45
N VAL A 340 -21.76 10.33 -32.87
CA VAL A 340 -21.90 11.78 -32.82
C VAL A 340 -22.47 12.28 -34.15
N ARG A 341 -23.63 12.93 -34.10
CA ARG A 341 -24.36 13.45 -35.26
C ARG A 341 -24.41 14.98 -35.23
N LEU A 342 -24.21 15.61 -36.39
CA LEU A 342 -24.42 17.06 -36.55
C LEU A 342 -25.91 17.32 -36.82
N ARG A 343 -26.51 18.23 -36.04
CA ARG A 343 -27.94 18.55 -36.09
C ARG A 343 -28.31 19.45 -37.26
#